data_AF-A0A2U2PGU2-F1
#
_entry.id   AF-A0A2U2PGU2-F1
#
_cell.length_a   1.000
_cell.length_b   1.000
_cell.length_c   1.000
_cell.angle_alpha   90.00
_cell.angle_beta   90.00
_cell.angle_gamma   90.00
#
_symmetry.space_group_name_H-M   'P 1'
#
loop_
_entity.id
_entity.type
_entity.pdbx_description
1 polymer ?
#
loop_
_entity_poly.entity_id
_entity_poly.type
_entity_poly.pdbx_seq_one_letter_code
_entity_poly.pdbx_strand_id
1 'polypeptide(L)'
;MSFGEGAESERIESLPVNIFIGNWGALIVVLLACVTGTYLQLNRNLYSQAKSFLLTGILLIVIYLFRFQIGDVVISIFQTF
;
A
#
# COMPACT_ATOMS: atom_id res chain seq x y z
N MET A 1 -18.38 -4.94 -17.58
CA MET A 1 -18.31 -5.03 -16.11
C MET A 1 -16.86 -4.84 -15.70
N SER A 2 -16.46 -3.57 -15.50
CA SER A 2 -15.18 -3.21 -14.88
C SER A 2 -15.51 -2.79 -13.46
N PHE A 3 -15.69 -3.77 -12.56
CA PHE A 3 -16.01 -3.54 -11.15
C PHE A 3 -14.70 -3.70 -10.37
N GLY A 4 -13.96 -2.61 -10.14
CA GLY A 4 -12.80 -2.64 -9.26
C GLY A 4 -11.80 -1.53 -9.52
N GLU A 5 -11.26 -1.45 -10.74
CA GLU A 5 -10.18 -0.49 -11.07
C GLU A 5 -10.70 0.94 -11.26
N GLY A 6 -11.94 1.12 -11.75
CA GLY A 6 -12.53 2.44 -12.01
C GLY A 6 -13.02 3.17 -10.75
N ALA A 7 -13.57 2.45 -9.77
CA ALA A 7 -14.23 3.06 -8.62
C ALA A 7 -13.26 3.73 -7.64
N GLU A 8 -12.09 3.12 -7.39
CA GLU A 8 -11.04 3.76 -6.59
C GLU A 8 -10.32 4.86 -7.37
N SER A 9 -10.19 4.75 -8.70
CA SER A 9 -9.64 5.81 -9.55
C SER A 9 -10.53 7.07 -9.55
N GLU A 10 -11.85 6.90 -9.71
CA GLU A 10 -12.83 7.99 -9.58
C GLU A 10 -12.83 8.60 -8.17
N ARG A 11 -12.64 7.78 -7.13
CA ARG A 11 -12.51 8.27 -5.75
C ARG A 11 -11.23 9.07 -5.57
N ILE A 12 -10.11 8.63 -6.14
CA ILE A 12 -8.82 9.35 -6.07
C ILE A 12 -8.89 10.68 -6.83
N GLU A 13 -9.52 10.73 -8.01
CA GLU A 13 -9.70 11.97 -8.77
C GLU A 13 -10.59 12.99 -8.07
N SER A 14 -11.58 12.53 -7.30
CA SER A 14 -12.51 13.41 -6.56
C SER A 14 -12.05 13.78 -5.15
N LEU A 15 -10.96 13.16 -4.65
CA LEU A 15 -10.46 13.40 -3.30
C LEU A 15 -9.58 14.66 -3.23
N PRO A 16 -9.82 15.54 -2.23
CA PRO A 16 -8.90 16.62 -1.92
C PRO A 16 -7.48 16.08 -1.67
N VAL A 17 -6.48 16.77 -2.23
CA VAL A 17 -5.06 16.33 -2.21
C VAL A 17 -4.54 16.05 -0.80
N ASN A 18 -5.02 16.78 0.22
CA ASN A 18 -4.65 16.53 1.62
C ASN A 18 -5.13 15.15 2.12
N ILE A 19 -6.34 14.72 1.76
CA ILE A 19 -6.88 13.40 2.11
C ILE A 19 -6.16 12.32 1.33
N PHE A 20 -5.85 12.56 0.05
CA PHE A 20 -5.04 11.65 -0.75
C PHE A 20 -3.66 11.41 -0.12
N ILE A 21 -2.95 12.48 0.27
CA ILE A 21 -1.65 12.37 0.93
C ILE A 21 -1.75 11.67 2.29
N GLY A 22 -2.77 11.98 3.10
CA GLY A 22 -2.99 11.29 4.38
C GLY A 22 -3.27 9.79 4.19
N ASN A 23 -4.04 9.44 3.15
CA ASN A 23 -4.41 8.06 2.88
C ASN A 23 -3.36 7.27 2.12
N TRP A 24 -2.48 7.85 1.32
CA TRP A 24 -1.55 7.08 0.47
C TRP A 24 -0.08 7.43 0.70
N GLY A 25 0.20 8.56 1.34
CA GLY A 25 1.55 9.07 1.55
C GLY A 25 2.44 8.09 2.32
N ALA A 26 1.92 7.48 3.40
CA ALA A 26 2.69 6.49 4.16
C ALA A 26 3.06 5.26 3.32
N LEU A 27 2.16 4.75 2.48
CA LEU A 27 2.45 3.64 1.58
C LEU A 27 3.50 4.03 0.54
N ILE A 28 3.37 5.21 -0.06
CA ILE A 28 4.31 5.72 -1.06
C ILE A 28 5.72 5.80 -0.47
N VAL A 29 5.86 6.35 0.74
CA VAL A 29 7.16 6.45 1.43
C VAL A 29 7.77 5.07 1.68
N VAL A 30 6.98 4.11 2.16
CA VAL A 30 7.49 2.76 2.44
C VAL A 30 7.85 2.03 1.15
N LEU A 31 7.06 2.17 0.08
CA LEU A 31 7.39 1.61 -1.23
C LEU A 31 8.68 2.19 -1.80
N LEU A 32 8.88 3.50 -1.69
CA LEU A 32 10.14 4.14 -2.07
C LEU A 32 11.32 3.59 -1.27
N ALA A 33 11.15 3.37 0.04
CA ALA A 33 12.20 2.76 0.87
C ALA A 33 12.50 1.31 0.44
N CYS A 34 11.48 0.51 0.13
CA CYS A 34 11.65 -0.86 -0.37
C CYS A 34 12.35 -0.89 -1.73
N VAL A 35 11.99 -0.01 -2.67
CA VAL A 35 12.64 0.10 -3.99
C VAL A 35 14.10 0.51 -3.81
N THR A 36 14.37 1.54 -3.00
CA THR A 36 15.73 2.02 -2.74
C THR A 36 16.58 0.94 -2.07
N GLY A 37 16.03 0.24 -1.07
CA GLY A 37 16.71 -0.89 -0.41
C GLY A 37 17.00 -2.03 -1.38
N THR A 38 16.04 -2.39 -2.23
CA THR A 38 16.23 -3.41 -3.28
C THR A 38 17.34 -3.00 -4.24
N TYR A 39 17.33 -1.76 -4.72
CA TYR A 39 18.33 -1.23 -5.66
C TYR A 39 19.74 -1.24 -5.06
N LEU A 40 19.90 -0.74 -3.83
CA LEU A 40 21.19 -0.75 -3.13
C LEU A 40 21.72 -2.18 -2.92
N GLN A 41 20.83 -3.11 -2.59
CA GLN A 41 21.18 -4.49 -2.30
C GLN A 41 21.52 -5.31 -3.56
N LEU A 42 20.84 -5.03 -4.68
CA LEU A 42 21.18 -5.56 -5.99
C LEU A 42 22.54 -5.05 -6.46
N ASN A 43 22.84 -3.77 -6.26
CA ASN A 43 24.14 -3.19 -6.61
C ASN A 43 25.31 -3.77 -5.77
N ARG A 44 24.99 -4.38 -4.61
CA ARG A 44 25.94 -5.12 -3.76
C ARG A 44 26.01 -6.62 -4.06
N ASN A 45 25.33 -7.13 -5.10
CA ASN A 45 25.19 -8.56 -5.44
C ASN A 45 24.59 -9.42 -4.31
N LEU A 46 23.88 -8.80 -3.36
CA LEU A 46 23.26 -9.48 -2.22
C LEU A 46 21.82 -9.87 -2.54
N TYR A 47 21.65 -10.70 -3.58
CA TYR A 47 20.34 -11.10 -4.12
C TYR A 47 19.40 -11.72 -3.09
N SER A 48 19.94 -12.44 -2.10
CA SER A 48 19.13 -13.06 -1.04
C SER A 48 18.36 -12.02 -0.22
N GLN A 49 19.00 -10.90 0.11
CA GLN A 49 18.40 -9.83 0.91
C GLN A 49 17.48 -8.92 0.05
N ALA A 50 17.81 -8.72 -1.23
CA ALA A 50 16.98 -7.93 -2.15
C ALA A 50 15.58 -8.53 -2.34
N LYS A 51 15.48 -9.87 -2.36
CA LYS A 51 14.20 -10.59 -2.47
C LYS A 51 13.27 -10.30 -1.30
N SER A 52 13.81 -10.15 -0.09
CA SER A 52 13.01 -9.82 1.10
C SER A 52 12.33 -8.45 0.97
N PHE A 53 13.05 -7.43 0.48
CA PHE A 53 12.47 -6.10 0.26
C PHE A 53 11.38 -6.11 -0.82
N LEU A 54 11.58 -6.88 -1.89
CA LEU A 54 10.56 -7.08 -2.92
C LEU A 54 9.31 -7.78 -2.36
N LEU A 55 9.50 -8.86 -1.59
CA LEU A 55 8.42 -9.59 -0.95
C LEU A 55 7.64 -8.70 0.01
N THR A 56 8.34 -7.90 0.83
CA THR A 56 7.73 -6.93 1.74
C THR A 56 6.91 -5.90 0.98
N GLY A 57 7.42 -5.35 -0.14
CA GLY A 57 6.69 -4.41 -0.98
C GLY A 57 5.40 -5.01 -1.55
N ILE A 58 5.46 -6.24 -2.08
CA ILE A 58 4.29 -6.95 -2.61
C ILE A 58 3.26 -7.21 -1.49
N LEU A 59 3.71 -7.69 -0.33
CA LEU A 59 2.83 -7.91 0.83
C LEU A 59 2.15 -6.62 1.27
N LEU A 60 2.88 -5.51 1.33
CA LEU A 60 2.33 -4.22 1.71
C LEU A 60 1.27 -3.74 0.72
N ILE A 61 1.49 -3.90 -0.58
CA ILE A 61 0.49 -3.55 -1.61
C ILE A 61 -0.79 -4.37 -1.40
N VAL A 62 -0.66 -5.68 -1.21
CA VAL A 62 -1.81 -6.57 -0.98
C VAL A 62 -2.55 -6.15 0.30
N ILE A 63 -1.85 -5.98 1.42
CA ILE A 63 -2.46 -5.55 2.69
C ILE A 63 -3.18 -4.20 2.52
N TYR A 64 -2.59 -3.28 1.76
CA TYR A 64 -3.16 -1.95 1.57
C TYR A 64 -4.44 -1.96 0.73
N LEU A 65 -4.55 -2.86 -0.24
CA LEU A 65 -5.79 -3.07 -1.00
C LEU A 65 -6.92 -3.53 -0.08
N PHE A 66 -6.62 -4.35 0.92
CA PHE A 66 -7.60 -4.85 1.89
C PHE A 66 -7.81 -3.92 3.10
N ARG A 67 -7.06 -2.83 3.24
CA ARG A 67 -7.09 -1.99 4.45
C ARG A 67 -8.46 -1.38 4.73
N PHE A 68 -9.22 -1.05 3.69
CA PHE A 68 -10.54 -0.42 3.86
C PHE A 68 -11.55 -1.44 4.37
N GLN A 69 -11.57 -2.65 3.79
CA GLN A 69 -12.42 -3.73 4.28
C GLN A 69 -12.03 -4.15 5.71
N ILE A 70 -10.74 -4.22 6.02
CA ILE A 70 -10.27 -4.58 7.37
C ILE A 70 -10.58 -3.46 8.37
N GLY A 71 -10.38 -2.19 8.00
CA GLY A 71 -10.70 -1.04 8.84
C GLY A 71 -12.18 -0.95 9.18
N ASP A 72 -13.06 -1.12 8.18
CA ASP A 72 -14.51 -1.11 8.38
C ASP A 72 -14.99 -2.29 9.23
N VAL A 73 -14.37 -3.47 9.07
CA VAL A 73 -14.65 -4.64 9.92
C VAL A 73 -14.21 -4.40 11.36
N VAL A 74 -13.03 -3.81 11.59
CA VAL A 74 -12.55 -3.52 12.95
C VAL A 74 -13.43 -2.46 13.63
N ILE A 75 -13.77 -1.38 12.92
CA ILE A 75 -14.63 -0.31 13.46
C ILE A 75 -16.04 -0.86 13.76
N SER A 76 -16.62 -1.66 12.86
CA SER A 76 -17.96 -2.25 13.09
C SER A 76 -17.97 -3.22 14.27
N ILE A 77 -16.92 -4.02 14.48
CA ILE A 77 -16.77 -4.85 15.67
C ILE A 77 -16.71 -3.99 16.93
N PHE A 78 -15.95 -2.89 16.92
CA PHE A 78 -15.84 -1.97 18.06
C PHE A 78 -17.11 -1.20 18.38
N GLN A 79 -17.96 -0.90 17.39
CA GLN A 79 -19.26 -0.23 17.60
C GLN A 79 -20.37 -1.19 18.04
N THR A 80 -20.15 -2.50 17.92
CA THR A 80 -21.13 -3.55 18.31
C THR A 80 -20.95 -4.01 19.76
N PHE A 81 -19.86 -3.63 20.43
CA PHE A 81 -19.60 -3.82 21.87
C PHE A 81 -19.93 -2.56 22.67
#